data_AF-A0A1Z4BY88-F1
#
_entry.id   AF-A0A1Z4BY88-F1
#
_cell.length_a   1.000
_cell.length_b   1.000
_cell.length_c   1.000
_cell.angle_alpha   90.00
_cell.angle_beta   90.00
_cell.angle_gamma   90.00
#
_symmetry.space_group_name_H-M   'P 1'
#
loop_
_entity.id
_entity.type
_entity.pdbx_description
1 polymer ?
#
loop_
_entity_poly.entity_id
_entity_poly.type
_entity_poly.pdbx_seq_one_letter_code
_entity_poly.pdbx_strand_id
1 'polypeptide(L)'
;MIADADLIVCHDEDKNGPPPERHFFYLQDNNTLNSSELLAYVDILEKLVFRIARKPKHLISHLQRIYFCFHKDLNEQLFAAIVDFLVILNRHGQAISWRMLAGIKPGLSNEQFILIKEYLKDEQASPFLLAGNRYCILTRGIVGTNALVRQVVADQAKPDHDPLEIARDHIEYSQLEEAKQVLENALLKHPARVELQHELLALYKSTRDSEGFYTMLNELNRSDFDIIAEWDQLNNFFKGRNNNG
;
A
#
# COMPACT_ATOMS: atom_id res chain seq x y z
N MET A 1 59.60 19.87 52.56
CA MET A 1 60.24 18.67 51.99
C MET A 1 59.73 17.49 52.78
N ILE A 2 59.09 16.56 52.05
CA ILE A 2 58.74 15.17 52.41
C ILE A 2 57.80 14.99 53.61
N ALA A 3 56.51 14.82 53.28
CA ALA A 3 55.53 14.19 54.15
C ALA A 3 55.71 12.66 54.02
N ASP A 4 56.04 12.01 55.13
CA ASP A 4 55.92 10.56 55.29
C ASP A 4 54.48 10.27 55.72
N ALA A 5 53.77 9.50 54.90
CA ALA A 5 52.43 9.03 55.19
C ALA A 5 52.52 7.70 55.93
N ASP A 6 52.31 7.75 57.25
CA ASP A 6 52.05 6.56 58.06
C ASP A 6 50.77 5.87 57.58
N LEU A 7 50.92 4.57 57.26
CA LEU A 7 49.83 3.66 56.94
C LEU A 7 48.89 3.51 58.14
N ILE A 8 47.64 3.93 57.98
CA ILE A 8 46.53 3.43 58.80
C ILE A 8 45.89 2.27 58.03
N VAL A 9 46.07 1.06 58.55
CA VAL A 9 45.34 -0.14 58.11
C VAL A 9 43.94 -0.08 58.74
N CYS A 10 42.94 0.30 57.94
CA CYS A 10 41.54 0.11 58.30
C CYS A 10 41.10 -1.28 57.83
N HIS A 11 40.81 -2.17 58.79
CA HIS A 11 39.97 -3.33 58.56
C HIS A 11 38.52 -2.86 58.56
N ASP A 12 37.96 -2.64 57.36
CA ASP A 12 36.51 -2.60 57.18
C ASP A 12 36.05 -3.97 56.71
N GLU A 13 35.48 -4.73 57.65
CA GLU A 13 34.44 -5.69 57.29
C GLU A 13 33.24 -4.91 56.78
N ASP A 14 33.19 -4.67 55.47
CA ASP A 14 31.93 -4.36 54.83
C ASP A 14 31.77 -5.26 53.59
N LYS A 15 30.85 -6.21 53.73
CA LYS A 15 30.39 -7.11 52.66
C LYS A 15 29.53 -6.32 51.68
N ASN A 16 30.13 -5.36 50.98
CA ASN A 16 29.52 -4.65 49.86
C ASN A 16 30.65 -4.24 48.91
N GLY A 17 31.27 -5.23 48.26
CA GLY A 17 32.06 -4.94 47.08
C GLY A 17 31.19 -4.15 46.09
N PRO A 18 31.77 -3.20 45.34
CA PRO A 18 31.02 -2.50 44.30
C PRO A 18 30.30 -3.54 43.45
N PRO A 19 29.01 -3.36 43.12
CA PRO A 19 28.30 -4.29 42.27
C PRO A 19 29.19 -4.53 41.05
N PRO A 20 29.40 -5.79 40.62
CA PRO A 20 30.33 -6.06 39.54
C PRO A 20 29.98 -5.12 38.41
N GLU A 21 30.94 -4.31 37.97
CA GLU A 21 30.78 -3.42 36.83
C GLU A 21 30.43 -4.30 35.64
N ARG A 22 29.14 -4.59 35.47
CA ARG A 22 28.63 -5.38 34.36
C ARG A 22 28.92 -4.52 33.15
N HIS A 23 29.91 -4.91 32.38
CA HIS A 23 30.36 -4.20 31.19
C HIS A 23 29.16 -4.07 30.23
N PHE A 24 28.43 -2.96 30.34
CA PHE A 24 27.09 -2.72 29.80
C PHE A 24 27.04 -2.72 28.26
N PHE A 25 28.21 -2.74 27.61
CA PHE A 25 28.38 -2.70 26.15
C PHE A 25 28.79 -4.03 25.52
N TYR A 26 29.01 -5.09 26.32
CA TYR A 26 29.26 -6.42 25.80
C TYR A 26 27.99 -7.28 25.87
N LEU A 27 27.16 -7.18 24.83
CA LEU A 27 26.55 -8.43 24.35
C LEU A 27 27.58 -9.03 23.36
N GLN A 28 28.74 -9.44 23.87
CA GLN A 28 29.52 -10.45 23.17
C GLN A 28 28.86 -11.77 23.48
N ASP A 29 28.43 -12.42 22.42
CA ASP A 29 28.61 -13.86 22.22
C ASP A 29 28.27 -14.72 23.44
N ASN A 30 27.01 -15.15 23.53
CA ASN A 30 26.66 -16.55 23.27
C ASN A 30 25.24 -16.92 23.77
N ASN A 31 24.53 -17.64 22.89
CA ASN A 31 23.51 -18.65 23.17
C ASN A 31 22.10 -18.32 23.67
N THR A 32 21.77 -17.12 24.12
CA THR A 32 20.38 -16.87 24.52
C THR A 32 19.60 -16.15 23.43
N LEU A 33 19.19 -16.92 22.42
CA LEU A 33 18.17 -16.49 21.46
C LEU A 33 16.88 -16.04 22.19
N ASN A 34 16.60 -16.63 23.36
CA ASN A 34 15.37 -16.48 24.13
C ASN A 34 15.64 -16.49 25.65
N SER A 35 16.43 -15.56 26.21
CA SER A 35 16.52 -15.47 27.68
C SER A 35 15.35 -14.68 28.25
N SER A 36 14.72 -15.20 29.30
CA SER A 36 13.74 -14.48 30.11
C SER A 36 14.31 -13.14 30.63
N GLU A 37 15.62 -13.10 30.88
CA GLU A 37 16.37 -11.88 31.22
C GLU A 37 16.23 -10.79 30.15
N LEU A 38 16.24 -11.14 28.86
CA LEU A 38 16.11 -10.19 27.76
C LEU A 38 14.76 -9.46 27.79
N LEU A 39 13.70 -10.11 28.27
CA LEU A 39 12.36 -9.52 28.40
C LEU A 39 12.21 -8.62 29.64
N ALA A 40 13.14 -8.70 30.61
CA ALA A 40 13.08 -7.94 31.85
C ALA A 40 13.68 -6.52 31.73
N TYR A 41 14.56 -6.30 30.76
CA TYR A 41 15.22 -5.00 30.56
C TYR A 41 14.32 -4.02 29.81
N VAL A 42 14.15 -2.81 30.36
CA VAL A 42 13.29 -1.75 29.79
C VAL A 42 13.84 -1.21 28.46
N ASP A 43 15.16 -1.00 28.37
CA ASP A 43 15.78 -0.32 27.22
C ASP A 43 16.31 -1.28 26.13
N ILE A 44 15.97 -2.56 26.22
CA ILE A 44 16.55 -3.58 25.32
C ILE A 44 16.15 -3.34 23.87
N LEU A 45 14.92 -2.89 23.61
CA LEU A 45 14.44 -2.63 22.26
C LEU A 45 15.27 -1.53 21.58
N GLU A 46 15.54 -0.43 22.29
CA GLU A 46 16.35 0.67 21.80
C GLU A 46 17.80 0.22 21.52
N LYS A 47 18.38 -0.58 22.42
CA LYS A 47 19.72 -1.16 22.22
C LYS A 47 19.77 -2.07 21.00
N LEU A 48 18.74 -2.89 20.78
CA LEU A 48 18.62 -3.75 19.61
C LEU A 48 18.47 -2.92 18.33
N VAL A 49 17.66 -1.86 18.35
CA VAL A 49 17.49 -0.93 17.24
C VAL A 49 18.84 -0.30 16.87
N PHE A 50 19.54 0.28 17.85
CA PHE A 50 20.85 0.91 17.63
C PHE A 50 21.87 -0.09 17.09
N ARG A 51 21.86 -1.32 17.62
CA ARG A 51 22.74 -2.40 17.15
C ARG A 51 22.46 -2.79 15.70
N ILE A 52 21.19 -2.95 15.33
CA ILE A 52 20.81 -3.29 13.96
C ILE A 52 21.20 -2.16 13.01
N ALA A 53 20.97 -0.91 13.40
CA ALA A 53 21.40 0.25 12.62
C ALA A 53 22.92 0.25 12.38
N ARG A 54 23.73 -0.07 13.40
CA ARG A 54 25.20 -0.11 13.29
C ARG A 54 25.73 -1.37 12.60
N LYS A 55 25.07 -2.51 12.75
CA LYS A 55 25.48 -3.82 12.22
C LYS A 55 24.28 -4.53 11.57
N PRO A 56 23.83 -4.07 10.39
CA PRO A 56 22.58 -4.54 9.78
C PRO A 56 22.60 -6.03 9.45
N LYS A 57 23.76 -6.60 9.08
CA LYS A 57 23.94 -8.02 8.76
C LYS A 57 23.96 -8.96 9.97
N HIS A 58 23.82 -8.44 11.20
CA HIS A 58 23.88 -9.26 12.40
C HIS A 58 22.53 -9.94 12.68
N LEU A 59 22.30 -11.11 12.08
CA LEU A 59 21.03 -11.84 12.09
C LEU A 59 20.48 -12.10 13.50
N ILE A 60 21.34 -12.43 14.46
CA ILE A 60 20.93 -12.69 15.85
C ILE A 60 20.22 -11.47 16.45
N SER A 61 20.66 -10.25 16.14
CA SER A 61 20.00 -9.03 16.65
C SER A 61 18.57 -8.89 16.13
N HIS A 62 18.34 -9.27 14.88
CA HIS A 62 17.00 -9.25 14.28
C HIS A 62 16.09 -10.27 14.94
N LEU A 63 16.59 -11.49 15.16
CA LEU A 63 15.82 -12.54 15.84
C LEU A 63 15.47 -12.13 17.28
N GLN A 64 16.43 -11.57 18.03
CA GLN A 64 16.20 -11.05 19.38
C GLN A 64 15.15 -9.93 19.39
N ARG A 65 15.19 -9.03 18.40
CA ARG A 65 14.18 -7.97 18.26
C ARG A 65 12.80 -8.54 17.96
N ILE A 66 12.68 -9.49 17.03
CA ILE A 66 11.42 -10.15 16.70
C ILE A 66 10.85 -10.85 17.95
N TYR A 67 11.68 -11.62 18.64
CA TYR A 67 11.31 -12.32 19.87
C TYR A 67 10.81 -11.35 20.95
N PHE A 68 11.56 -10.27 21.20
CA PHE A 68 11.17 -9.25 22.18
C PHE A 68 9.84 -8.60 21.83
N CYS A 69 9.66 -8.14 20.57
CA CYS A 69 8.42 -7.50 20.14
C CYS A 69 7.22 -8.45 20.25
N PHE A 70 7.41 -9.73 19.91
CA PHE A 70 6.36 -10.75 20.02
C PHE A 70 5.91 -10.96 21.46
N HIS A 71 6.85 -11.11 22.40
CA HIS A 71 6.52 -11.35 23.81
C HIS A 71 5.99 -10.14 24.57
N LYS A 72 6.15 -8.93 24.02
CA LYS A 72 5.67 -7.68 24.60
C LYS A 72 4.39 -7.16 23.92
N ASP A 73 3.80 -7.95 23.02
CA ASP A 73 2.60 -7.59 22.24
C ASP A 73 2.76 -6.27 21.46
N LEU A 74 3.99 -6.00 20.99
CA LEU A 74 4.33 -4.80 20.23
C LEU A 74 4.10 -5.04 18.73
N ASN A 75 2.84 -5.18 18.32
CA ASN A 75 2.46 -5.68 17.00
C ASN A 75 3.01 -4.84 15.83
N GLU A 76 2.98 -3.50 15.93
CA GLU A 76 3.52 -2.62 14.89
C GLU A 76 5.05 -2.77 14.76
N GLN A 77 5.75 -2.89 15.88
CA GLN A 77 7.20 -3.07 15.95
C GLN A 77 7.61 -4.48 15.55
N LEU A 78 6.76 -5.48 15.82
CA LEU A 78 6.94 -6.87 15.41
C LEU A 78 6.88 -6.98 13.88
N PHE A 79 5.87 -6.37 13.26
CA PHE A 79 5.76 -6.28 11.81
C PHE A 79 7.01 -5.62 11.20
N ALA A 80 7.46 -4.50 11.77
CA ALA A 80 8.67 -3.84 11.30
C ALA A 80 9.93 -4.71 11.44
N ALA A 81 10.05 -5.42 12.57
CA ALA A 81 11.19 -6.28 12.84
C ALA A 81 11.28 -7.46 11.86
N ILE A 82 10.15 -8.07 11.49
CA ILE A 82 10.15 -9.13 10.48
C ILE A 82 10.44 -8.58 9.08
N VAL A 83 9.95 -7.39 8.73
CA VAL A 83 10.28 -6.76 7.45
C VAL A 83 11.78 -6.49 7.34
N ASP A 84 12.40 -5.88 8.37
CA ASP A 84 13.85 -5.63 8.39
C ASP A 84 14.66 -6.94 8.30
N PHE A 85 14.18 -8.01 8.95
CA PHE A 85 14.80 -9.33 8.86
C PHE A 85 14.74 -9.92 7.45
N LEU A 86 13.60 -9.80 6.76
CA LEU A 86 13.45 -10.28 5.39
C LEU A 86 14.30 -9.46 4.41
N VAL A 87 14.39 -8.15 4.63
CA VAL A 87 15.26 -7.25 3.85
C VAL A 87 16.72 -7.68 3.94
N ILE A 88 17.22 -7.97 5.16
CA ILE A 88 18.63 -8.37 5.31
C ILE A 88 18.91 -9.77 4.77
N LEU A 89 17.95 -10.68 4.86
CA LEU A 89 18.07 -12.01 4.27
C LEU A 89 18.11 -11.94 2.74
N ASN A 90 17.50 -10.92 2.13
CA ASN A 90 17.53 -10.67 0.70
C ASN A 90 17.30 -11.96 -0.12
N ARG A 91 16.20 -12.67 0.19
CA ARG A 91 15.79 -13.96 -0.41
C ARG A 91 16.62 -15.20 -0.04
N HIS A 92 17.72 -15.06 0.69
CA HIS A 92 18.43 -16.22 1.24
C HIS A 92 17.70 -16.76 2.47
N GLY A 93 17.78 -18.09 2.70
CA GLY A 93 17.21 -18.69 3.90
C GLY A 93 15.68 -18.76 3.92
N GLN A 94 15.04 -19.19 2.82
CA GLN A 94 13.58 -19.34 2.74
C GLN A 94 12.98 -20.15 3.90
N ALA A 95 13.64 -21.24 4.30
CA ALA A 95 13.19 -22.06 5.42
C ALA A 95 13.09 -21.28 6.74
N ILE A 96 14.06 -20.40 7.03
CA ILE A 96 14.01 -19.58 8.25
C ILE A 96 12.96 -18.47 8.11
N SER A 97 12.80 -17.85 6.93
CA SER A 97 11.76 -16.86 6.67
C SER A 97 10.36 -17.40 6.92
N TRP A 98 10.04 -18.58 6.37
CA TRP A 98 8.75 -19.24 6.58
C TRP A 98 8.53 -19.64 8.04
N ARG A 99 9.57 -20.17 8.70
CA ARG A 99 9.51 -20.55 10.11
C ARG A 99 9.23 -19.33 10.99
N MET A 100 9.89 -18.20 10.73
CA MET A 100 9.66 -16.97 11.48
C MET A 100 8.26 -16.43 11.26
N LEU A 101 7.78 -16.38 10.00
CA LEU A 101 6.41 -15.94 9.70
C LEU A 101 5.35 -16.79 10.40
N ALA A 102 5.53 -18.12 10.42
CA ALA A 102 4.63 -19.03 11.11
C ALA A 102 4.63 -18.78 12.63
N GLY A 103 5.80 -18.55 13.22
CA GLY A 103 5.95 -18.31 14.66
C GLY A 103 5.32 -17.01 15.14
N ILE A 104 5.38 -15.95 14.33
CA ILE A 104 4.87 -14.62 14.72
C ILE A 104 3.42 -14.38 14.29
N LYS A 105 2.79 -15.32 13.57
CA LYS A 105 1.42 -15.18 13.06
C LYS A 105 0.41 -14.63 14.09
N PRO A 106 0.40 -15.06 15.37
CA PRO A 106 -0.54 -14.53 16.35
C PRO A 106 -0.40 -13.03 16.64
N GLY A 107 0.79 -12.45 16.42
CA GLY A 107 1.07 -11.03 16.65
C GLY A 107 0.93 -10.16 15.40
N LEU A 108 0.42 -10.69 14.30
CA LEU A 108 0.22 -9.97 13.04
C LEU A 108 -1.26 -9.82 12.71
N SER A 109 -1.62 -8.73 12.03
CA SER A 109 -2.93 -8.64 11.38
C SER A 109 -3.02 -9.62 10.21
N ASN A 110 -4.26 -9.99 9.82
CA ASN A 110 -4.47 -10.84 8.65
C ASN A 110 -3.88 -10.24 7.38
N GLU A 111 -4.01 -8.92 7.21
CA GLU A 111 -3.45 -8.17 6.07
C GLU A 111 -1.92 -8.26 6.05
N GLN A 112 -1.26 -8.00 7.19
CA GLN A 112 0.20 -8.09 7.31
C GLN A 112 0.71 -9.51 7.04
N PHE A 113 0.00 -10.52 7.55
CA PHE A 113 0.35 -11.91 7.32
C PHE A 113 0.24 -12.30 5.84
N ILE A 114 -0.86 -11.91 5.17
CA ILE A 114 -1.07 -12.17 3.74
C ILE A 114 0.02 -11.48 2.93
N LEU A 115 0.31 -10.22 3.20
CA LEU A 115 1.33 -9.43 2.51
C LEU A 115 2.71 -10.10 2.58
N ILE A 116 3.15 -10.52 3.78
CA ILE A 116 4.45 -11.19 3.93
C ILE A 116 4.43 -12.57 3.27
N LYS A 117 3.32 -13.31 3.38
CA LYS A 117 3.16 -14.62 2.75
C LYS A 117 3.24 -14.55 1.23
N GLU A 118 2.62 -13.55 0.61
CA GLU A 118 2.70 -13.31 -0.83
C GLU A 118 4.11 -12.94 -1.26
N TYR A 119 4.77 -12.04 -0.52
CA TYR A 119 6.17 -11.72 -0.74
C TYR A 119 7.07 -12.97 -0.71
N LEU A 120 6.88 -13.89 0.24
CA LEU A 120 7.68 -15.12 0.33
C LEU A 120 7.39 -16.14 -0.79
N LYS A 121 6.20 -16.09 -1.40
CA LYS A 121 5.83 -16.97 -2.52
C LYS A 121 6.40 -16.51 -3.86
N ASP A 122 6.49 -15.20 -4.06
CA ASP A 122 7.02 -14.61 -5.28
C ASP A 122 8.55 -14.47 -5.17
N GLU A 123 9.28 -15.31 -5.90
CA GLU A 123 10.75 -15.28 -5.94
C GLU A 123 11.31 -14.03 -6.60
N GLN A 124 10.53 -13.38 -7.47
CA GLN A 124 10.93 -12.18 -8.23
C GLN A 124 10.46 -10.88 -7.54
N ALA A 125 9.61 -10.96 -6.52
CA ALA A 125 9.10 -9.80 -5.82
C ALA A 125 10.25 -8.96 -5.22
N SER A 126 10.16 -7.65 -5.41
CA SER A 126 11.12 -6.72 -4.83
C SER A 126 10.91 -6.61 -3.31
N PRO A 127 11.97 -6.55 -2.47
CA PRO A 127 11.87 -6.22 -1.05
C PRO A 127 11.15 -4.89 -0.78
N PHE A 128 11.12 -3.98 -1.76
CA PHE A 128 10.40 -2.71 -1.68
C PHE A 128 8.86 -2.86 -1.76
N LEU A 129 8.34 -4.03 -2.12
CA LEU A 129 6.90 -4.32 -2.05
C LEU A 129 6.42 -4.53 -0.61
N LEU A 130 7.32 -4.86 0.32
CA LEU A 130 7.01 -4.86 1.74
C LEU A 130 6.97 -3.40 2.22
N ALA A 131 5.77 -2.82 2.27
CA ALA A 131 5.57 -1.51 2.88
C ALA A 131 5.95 -1.57 4.36
N GLY A 132 7.12 -1.01 4.70
CA GLY A 132 7.54 -0.83 6.08
C GLY A 132 6.66 0.20 6.80
N ASN A 133 6.77 0.25 8.13
CA ASN A 133 6.17 1.31 8.94
C ASN A 133 7.25 2.14 9.63
N ARG A 134 6.85 3.13 10.46
CA ARG A 134 7.76 4.04 11.18
C ARG A 134 8.80 3.35 12.08
N TYR A 135 8.61 2.09 12.43
CA TYR A 135 9.52 1.33 13.28
C TYR A 135 10.55 0.52 12.48
N CYS A 136 10.44 0.46 11.16
CA CYS A 136 11.46 -0.20 10.35
C CYS A 136 12.77 0.59 10.38
N ILE A 137 13.88 -0.14 10.46
CA ILE A 137 15.23 0.42 10.55
C ILE A 137 15.89 0.43 9.18
N LEU A 138 15.64 -0.61 8.37
CA LEU A 138 16.37 -0.87 7.12
C LEU A 138 15.53 -0.57 5.87
N THR A 139 14.21 -0.42 6.00
CA THR A 139 13.39 0.08 4.89
C THR A 139 13.66 1.58 4.72
N ARG A 140 13.80 2.05 3.48
CA ARG A 140 14.23 3.43 3.15
C ARG A 140 13.25 4.54 3.54
N GLY A 141 12.24 4.29 4.38
CA GLY A 141 11.23 5.28 4.79
C GLY A 141 10.37 5.81 3.64
N ILE A 142 10.58 5.31 2.42
CA ILE A 142 9.76 5.63 1.26
C ILE A 142 8.54 4.70 1.33
N VAL A 143 7.48 5.19 1.99
CA VAL A 143 6.12 4.73 1.70
C VAL A 143 5.73 5.39 0.39
N GLY A 144 6.27 4.86 -0.70
CA GLY A 144 6.00 5.30 -2.05
C GLY A 144 5.21 4.22 -2.75
N THR A 145 4.05 4.57 -3.29
CA THR A 145 3.39 3.71 -4.25
C THR A 145 4.27 3.64 -5.50
N ASN A 146 4.83 2.47 -5.83
CA ASN A 146 5.44 2.26 -7.15
C ASN A 146 4.41 2.34 -8.30
N ALA A 147 3.11 2.44 -7.97
CA ALA A 147 2.07 2.85 -8.88
C ALA A 147 2.08 4.38 -9.08
N LEU A 148 3.07 4.91 -9.80
CA LEU A 148 2.97 6.26 -10.38
C LEU A 148 1.85 6.30 -11.45
N VAL A 149 1.58 5.15 -12.07
CA VAL A 149 0.46 4.93 -12.98
C VAL A 149 -0.15 3.58 -12.62
N ARG A 150 -1.31 3.59 -11.95
CA ARG A 150 -2.18 2.43 -11.93
C ARG A 150 -2.91 2.46 -13.27
N GLN A 151 -2.53 1.60 -14.21
CA GLN A 151 -3.40 1.32 -15.35
C GLN A 151 -4.61 0.61 -14.75
N VAL A 152 -5.66 1.40 -14.49
CA VAL A 152 -6.94 0.88 -14.05
C VAL A 152 -7.48 0.08 -15.22
N VAL A 153 -7.28 -1.23 -15.20
CA VAL A 153 -8.22 -2.12 -15.88
C VAL A 153 -9.56 -1.76 -15.27
N ALA A 154 -10.42 -1.19 -16.11
CA ALA A 154 -11.60 -0.45 -15.74
C ALA A 154 -12.68 -1.35 -15.12
N ASP A 155 -12.45 -1.85 -13.91
CA ASP A 155 -13.53 -2.31 -13.03
C ASP A 155 -13.95 -1.16 -12.12
N GLN A 156 -14.81 -0.37 -12.74
CA GLN A 156 -15.91 0.43 -12.21
C GLN A 156 -16.10 0.37 -10.67
N ALA A 157 -15.37 1.22 -9.97
CA ALA A 157 -15.93 1.95 -8.83
C ALA A 157 -15.63 3.43 -9.09
N LYS A 158 -16.28 4.00 -10.10
CA LYS A 158 -16.35 5.46 -10.22
C LYS A 158 -17.21 5.96 -9.05
N PRO A 159 -16.84 7.07 -8.40
CA PRO A 159 -17.79 7.80 -7.57
C PRO A 159 -19.07 8.04 -8.37
N ASP A 160 -20.20 8.01 -7.66
CA ASP A 160 -21.59 8.08 -8.14
C ASP A 160 -21.91 9.46 -8.75
N HIS A 161 -21.14 9.86 -9.78
CA HIS A 161 -21.39 11.08 -10.54
C HIS A 161 -22.33 10.76 -11.68
N ASP A 162 -23.38 11.57 -11.79
CA ASP A 162 -24.38 11.46 -12.84
C ASP A 162 -23.69 11.62 -14.22
N PRO A 163 -23.79 10.64 -15.15
CA PRO A 163 -23.23 10.77 -16.48
C PRO A 163 -23.68 12.00 -17.25
N LEU A 164 -24.87 12.53 -16.97
CA LEU A 164 -25.36 13.77 -17.57
C LEU A 164 -24.56 14.99 -17.11
N GLU A 165 -24.20 15.04 -15.82
CA GLU A 165 -23.38 16.11 -15.25
C GLU A 165 -21.97 16.09 -15.86
N ILE A 166 -21.36 14.90 -15.94
CA ILE A 166 -20.05 14.70 -16.55
C ILE A 166 -20.05 15.16 -18.03
N ALA A 167 -21.10 14.82 -18.78
CA ALA A 167 -21.22 15.25 -20.16
C ALA A 167 -21.33 16.77 -20.30
N ARG A 168 -22.07 17.43 -19.39
CA ARG A 168 -22.20 18.89 -19.37
C ARG A 168 -20.88 19.58 -19.07
N ASP A 169 -20.10 19.06 -18.13
CA ASP A 169 -18.75 19.57 -17.85
C ASP A 169 -17.88 19.50 -19.11
N HIS A 170 -17.90 18.37 -19.82
CA HIS A 170 -17.18 18.22 -21.09
C HIS A 170 -17.67 19.23 -22.15
N ILE A 171 -18.99 19.47 -22.26
CA ILE A 171 -19.53 20.49 -23.17
C ILE A 171 -19.04 21.89 -22.79
N GLU A 172 -19.04 22.23 -21.50
CA GLU A 172 -18.56 23.52 -20.98
C GLU A 172 -17.09 23.74 -21.35
N TYR A 173 -16.28 22.69 -21.26
CA TYR A 173 -14.87 22.71 -21.67
C TYR A 173 -14.64 22.44 -23.16
N SER A 174 -15.70 22.46 -23.99
CA SER A 174 -15.64 22.22 -25.45
C SER A 174 -15.04 20.86 -25.86
N GLN A 175 -15.07 19.88 -24.97
CA GLN A 175 -14.65 18.50 -25.18
C GLN A 175 -15.83 17.69 -25.74
N LEU A 176 -16.26 18.03 -26.96
CA LEU A 176 -17.52 17.54 -27.54
C LEU A 176 -17.50 16.03 -27.86
N GLU A 177 -16.36 15.49 -28.28
CA GLU A 177 -16.22 14.05 -28.55
C GLU A 177 -16.26 13.24 -27.26
N GLU A 178 -15.63 13.74 -26.20
CA GLU A 178 -15.67 13.14 -24.87
C GLU A 178 -17.09 13.20 -24.29
N ALA A 179 -17.79 14.33 -24.42
CA ALA A 179 -19.18 14.48 -24.00
C ALA A 179 -20.09 13.47 -24.71
N LYS A 180 -19.93 13.33 -26.04
CA LYS A 180 -20.68 12.36 -26.85
C LYS A 180 -20.42 10.93 -26.38
N GLN A 181 -19.16 10.54 -26.19
CA GLN A 181 -18.82 9.20 -25.70
C GLN A 181 -19.41 8.91 -24.32
N VAL A 182 -19.39 9.88 -23.39
CA VAL A 182 -19.99 9.71 -22.06
C VAL A 182 -21.50 9.47 -22.19
N LEU A 183 -22.20 10.25 -23.02
CA LEU A 183 -23.64 10.12 -23.23
C LEU A 183 -24.03 8.84 -23.96
N GLU A 184 -23.32 8.44 -25.01
CA GLU A 184 -23.54 7.16 -25.73
C GLU A 184 -23.42 5.98 -24.76
N ASN A 185 -22.33 5.93 -23.99
CA ASN A 185 -22.10 4.87 -23.02
C ASN A 185 -23.16 4.86 -21.89
N ALA A 186 -23.58 6.04 -21.43
CA ALA A 186 -24.61 6.16 -20.41
C ALA A 186 -25.98 5.72 -20.94
N LEU A 187 -26.29 6.05 -22.20
CA LEU A 187 -27.56 5.70 -22.82
C LEU A 187 -27.67 4.19 -23.08
N LEU A 188 -26.58 3.50 -23.41
CA LEU A 188 -26.58 2.03 -23.49
C LEU A 188 -26.88 1.36 -22.14
N LYS A 189 -26.53 2.00 -21.03
CA LYS A 189 -26.80 1.49 -19.66
C LYS A 189 -28.19 1.88 -19.15
N HIS A 190 -28.66 3.08 -19.49
CA HIS A 190 -29.92 3.66 -19.03
C HIS A 190 -30.72 4.26 -20.19
N PRO A 191 -31.22 3.42 -21.11
CA PRO A 191 -31.85 3.87 -22.36
C PRO A 191 -33.15 4.64 -22.12
N ALA A 192 -33.90 4.30 -21.07
CA ALA A 192 -35.16 4.99 -20.72
C ALA A 192 -34.96 6.43 -20.21
N ARG A 193 -33.71 6.87 -19.98
CA ARG A 193 -33.46 8.22 -19.47
C ARG A 193 -33.49 9.24 -20.60
N VAL A 194 -34.65 9.87 -20.75
CA VAL A 194 -34.96 10.88 -21.77
C VAL A 194 -33.94 12.03 -21.81
N GLU A 195 -33.48 12.49 -20.65
CA GLU A 195 -32.51 13.61 -20.56
C GLU A 195 -31.19 13.31 -21.31
N LEU A 196 -30.70 12.07 -21.22
CA LEU A 196 -29.48 11.64 -21.93
C LEU A 196 -29.71 11.61 -23.45
N GLN A 197 -30.90 11.18 -23.87
CA GLN A 197 -31.29 11.16 -25.29
C GLN A 197 -31.34 12.58 -25.85
N HIS A 198 -31.96 13.54 -25.14
CA HIS A 198 -32.03 14.93 -25.58
C HIS A 198 -30.65 15.57 -25.74
N GLU A 199 -29.78 15.41 -24.74
CA GLU A 199 -28.44 16.00 -24.75
C GLU A 199 -27.57 15.41 -25.89
N LEU A 200 -27.65 14.09 -26.10
CA LEU A 200 -26.93 13.41 -27.17
C LEU A 200 -27.42 13.84 -28.57
N LEU A 201 -28.75 13.93 -28.76
CA LEU A 201 -29.33 14.42 -30.02
C LEU A 201 -28.94 15.88 -30.31
N ALA A 202 -28.90 16.73 -29.29
CA ALA A 202 -28.45 18.11 -29.42
C ALA A 202 -26.98 18.18 -29.87
N LEU A 203 -26.13 17.32 -29.31
CA LEU A 203 -24.73 17.19 -29.73
C LEU A 203 -24.59 16.71 -31.17
N TYR A 204 -25.25 15.62 -31.58
CA TYR A 204 -25.18 15.16 -32.98
C TYR A 204 -25.62 16.24 -33.96
N LYS A 205 -26.66 17.00 -33.60
CA LYS A 205 -27.13 18.11 -34.44
C LYS A 205 -26.13 19.26 -34.52
N SER A 206 -25.46 19.61 -33.41
CA SER A 206 -24.53 20.73 -33.35
C SER A 206 -23.18 20.40 -34.00
N THR A 207 -22.67 19.18 -33.81
CA THR A 207 -21.43 18.68 -34.44
C THR A 207 -21.64 18.21 -35.87
N ARG A 208 -22.90 18.04 -36.29
CA ARG A 208 -23.30 17.47 -37.59
C ARG A 208 -22.76 16.06 -37.82
N ASP A 209 -22.59 15.31 -36.74
CA ASP A 209 -22.11 13.93 -36.80
C ASP A 209 -23.26 12.97 -37.14
N SER A 210 -23.53 12.84 -38.45
CA SER A 210 -24.51 11.89 -38.96
C SER A 210 -24.06 10.43 -38.80
N GLU A 211 -22.75 10.17 -38.84
CA GLU A 211 -22.22 8.80 -38.79
C GLU A 211 -22.39 8.21 -37.39
N GLY A 212 -22.02 8.97 -36.35
CA GLY A 212 -22.25 8.60 -34.96
C GLY A 212 -23.74 8.44 -34.66
N PHE A 213 -24.58 9.35 -35.16
CA PHE A 213 -26.03 9.24 -35.02
C PHE A 213 -26.58 7.92 -35.58
N TYR A 214 -26.23 7.54 -36.81
CA TYR A 214 -26.73 6.29 -37.40
C TYR A 214 -26.19 5.05 -36.70
N THR A 215 -24.94 5.11 -36.23
CA THR A 215 -24.34 4.02 -35.44
C THR A 215 -25.12 3.80 -34.15
N MET A 216 -25.38 4.88 -33.40
CA MET A 216 -26.09 4.80 -32.14
C MET A 216 -27.56 4.43 -32.33
N LEU A 217 -28.23 4.98 -33.35
CA LEU A 217 -29.60 4.61 -33.69
C LEU A 217 -29.74 3.11 -34.01
N ASN A 218 -28.77 2.53 -34.72
CA ASN A 218 -28.75 1.09 -34.98
C ASN A 218 -28.58 0.26 -33.70
N GLU A 219 -27.71 0.68 -32.79
CA GLU A 219 -27.51 0.00 -31.50
C GLU A 219 -28.76 0.05 -30.60
N LEU A 220 -29.46 1.18 -30.59
CA LEU A 220 -30.73 1.32 -29.86
C LEU A 220 -31.84 0.46 -30.47
N ASN A 221 -31.96 0.41 -31.81
CA ASN A 221 -32.94 -0.44 -32.50
C ASN A 221 -32.67 -1.93 -32.30
N ARG A 222 -31.40 -2.35 -32.18
CA ARG A 222 -31.03 -3.75 -31.91
C ARG A 222 -31.43 -4.23 -30.52
N SER A 223 -31.53 -3.29 -29.58
CA SER A 223 -31.74 -3.58 -28.17
C SER A 223 -33.20 -3.40 -27.73
N ASP A 224 -34.11 -3.12 -28.67
CA ASP A 224 -35.56 -2.95 -28.46
C ASP A 224 -35.90 -1.94 -27.35
N PHE A 225 -35.18 -0.80 -27.35
CA PHE A 225 -35.38 0.26 -26.37
C PHE A 225 -36.39 1.31 -26.84
N ASP A 226 -37.17 1.84 -25.90
CA ASP A 226 -38.06 2.97 -26.13
C ASP A 226 -37.25 4.26 -26.40
N ILE A 227 -37.15 4.62 -27.68
CA ILE A 227 -36.54 5.87 -28.15
C ILE A 227 -37.59 6.98 -28.25
N ILE A 228 -37.17 8.21 -27.95
CA ILE A 228 -38.04 9.39 -28.06
C ILE A 228 -38.26 9.81 -29.52
N ALA A 229 -39.38 10.48 -29.81
CA ALA A 229 -39.76 10.89 -31.16
C ALA A 229 -38.73 11.84 -31.83
N GLU A 230 -37.90 12.53 -31.05
CA GLU A 230 -36.84 13.42 -31.52
C GLU A 230 -35.75 12.68 -32.31
N TRP A 231 -35.56 11.37 -32.10
CA TRP A 231 -34.67 10.55 -32.94
C TRP A 231 -35.15 10.50 -34.39
N ASP A 232 -36.46 10.34 -34.61
CA ASP A 232 -37.04 10.35 -35.95
C ASP A 232 -36.94 11.73 -36.60
N GLN A 233 -37.10 12.80 -35.82
CA GLN A 233 -36.93 14.17 -36.31
C GLN A 233 -35.49 14.40 -36.78
N LEU A 234 -34.49 13.95 -36.01
CA LEU A 234 -33.09 14.09 -36.39
C LEU A 234 -32.70 13.17 -37.57
N ASN A 235 -33.27 11.98 -37.64
CA ASN A 235 -33.13 11.08 -38.79
C ASN A 235 -33.61 11.76 -40.09
N ASN A 236 -34.77 12.40 -40.06
CA ASN A 236 -35.30 13.16 -41.18
C ASN A 236 -34.42 14.37 -41.54
N PHE A 237 -33.85 15.06 -40.55
CA PHE A 237 -32.91 16.15 -40.77
C PHE A 237 -31.64 15.70 -41.53
N PHE A 238 -31.05 14.57 -41.15
CA PHE A 238 -29.87 14.03 -41.83
C PHE A 238 -30.21 13.44 -43.22
N LYS A 239 -31.34 12.73 -43.37
CA LYS A 239 -31.81 12.21 -44.66
C LYS A 239 -32.14 13.33 -45.67
N GLY A 240 -32.80 14.40 -45.22
CA GLY A 240 -33.15 15.54 -46.07
C GLY A 240 -31.94 16.30 -46.62
N ARG A 241 -30.76 16.15 -46.00
CA ARG A 241 -29.51 16.76 -46.46
C ARG A 241 -28.74 15.87 -47.44
N ASN A 242 -28.77 14.56 -47.27
CA ASN A 242 -28.13 13.60 -48.19
C ASN A 242 -28.78 13.56 -49.58
N ASN A 243 -30.03 14.01 -49.73
CA ASN A 243 -30.71 14.10 -51.03
C ASN A 243 -30.44 15.42 -51.79
N ASN A 244 -29.66 16.35 -51.21
CA ASN A 244 -29.33 17.65 -51.81
C ASN A 244 -27.81 17.83 -52.06
N GLY A 245 -27.06 16.73 -52.18
CA GLY A 245 -25.65 16.69 -52.57
C GLY A 245 -25.48 16.30 -54.03
#